data_AF-A0A1E3Y666-F1
#
_entry.id   AF-A0A1E3Y666-F1
#
_cell.length_a   1.000
_cell.length_b   1.000
_cell.length_c   1.000
_cell.angle_alpha   90.00
_cell.angle_beta   90.00
_cell.angle_gamma   90.00
#
_symmetry.space_group_name_H-M   'P 1'
#
loop_
_entity.id
_entity.type
_entity.pdbx_description
1 polymer ?
#
loop_
_entity_poly.entity_id
_entity_poly.type
_entity_poly.pdbx_seq_one_letter_code
_entity_poly.pdbx_strand_id
1 'polypeptide(L)' 'MSDIEYVDKDIRCVSCGQTFTHSATAQRFYAAQWFKDPRHCRSCREQRKAQREAELQQVAS' A
#
# COMPACT_ATOMS: atom_id res chain seq x y z
N MET A 1 4.25 -3.59 -28.06
CA MET A 1 3.16 -3.12 -27.18
C MET A 1 3.37 -3.86 -25.88
N SER A 2 3.69 -3.15 -24.80
CA SER A 2 4.11 -3.77 -23.54
C SER A 2 2.88 -4.23 -22.76
N ASP A 3 2.53 -5.50 -22.89
CA ASP A 3 1.56 -6.18 -22.05
C ASP A 3 1.99 -6.04 -20.58
N ILE A 4 1.25 -5.25 -19.82
CA ILE A 4 1.42 -5.17 -18.37
C ILE A 4 0.83 -6.47 -17.81
N GLU A 5 1.64 -7.51 -17.75
CA GLU A 5 1.30 -8.75 -17.06
C GLU A 5 1.25 -8.48 -15.55
N TYR A 6 0.05 -8.52 -15.01
CA TYR A 6 -0.16 -8.42 -13.58
C TYR A 6 0.02 -9.81 -12.98
N VAL A 7 1.14 -10.00 -12.28
CA VAL A 7 1.50 -11.25 -11.61
C VAL A 7 1.69 -10.96 -10.14
N ASP A 8 1.23 -11.88 -9.29
CA ASP A 8 1.48 -11.80 -7.85
C ASP A 8 2.97 -11.64 -7.60
N LYS A 9 3.33 -10.54 -6.93
CA LYS A 9 4.73 -10.22 -6.64
C LYS A 9 4.90 -9.91 -5.17
N ASP A 10 5.96 -10.44 -4.60
CA ASP A 10 6.33 -10.17 -3.23
C ASP A 10 7.15 -8.87 -3.17
N ILE A 11 6.63 -7.91 -2.42
CA ILE A 11 7.25 -6.58 -2.24
C ILE A 11 7.73 -6.47 -0.79
N ARG A 12 8.95 -5.97 -0.61
CA ARG A 12 9.48 -5.66 0.73
C ARG A 12 9.04 -4.28 1.18
N CYS A 13 8.38 -4.20 2.34
CA CYS A 13 7.97 -2.93 2.93
C CYS A 13 9.19 -2.09 3.34
N VAL A 14 9.23 -0.83 2.90
CA VAL A 14 10.35 0.08 3.23
C VAL A 14 10.36 0.55 4.68
N SER A 15 9.25 0.40 5.42
CA SER A 15 9.14 0.87 6.81
C SER A 15 9.38 -0.22 7.84
N CYS A 16 8.79 -1.40 7.66
CA CYS A 16 8.94 -2.52 8.61
C CYS A 16 9.85 -3.65 8.09
N GLY A 17 10.27 -3.60 6.82
CA GLY A 17 11.11 -4.63 6.22
C GLY A 17 10.39 -5.95 5.90
N GLN A 18 9.12 -6.10 6.25
CA GLN A 18 8.34 -7.31 5.98
C GLN A 18 8.02 -7.45 4.49
N THR A 19 8.09 -8.68 4.00
CA THR A 19 7.64 -9.05 2.65
C THR A 19 6.13 -9.24 2.65
N PHE A 20 5.44 -8.66 1.67
CA PHE A 20 4.01 -8.85 1.49
C PHE A 20 3.69 -9.09 0.01
N THR A 21 2.68 -9.91 -0.25
CA THR A 21 2.26 -10.22 -1.61
C THR A 21 1.37 -9.10 -2.16
N HIS A 22 1.78 -8.54 -3.28
CA HIS A 22 0.99 -7.60 -4.06
C HIS A 22 0.37 -8.33 -5.25
N SER A 23 -0.90 -8.69 -5.11
CA SER A 23 -1.59 -9.55 -6.07
C SER A 23 -1.84 -8.87 -7.41
N ALA A 24 -1.96 -9.68 -8.46
CA ALA A 24 -2.32 -9.26 -9.81
C ALA A 24 -3.58 -8.39 -9.85
N THR A 25 -4.62 -8.79 -9.10
CA THR A 25 -5.87 -8.03 -8.99
C THR A 25 -5.66 -6.65 -8.37
N ALA A 26 -4.81 -6.55 -7.34
CA ALA A 26 -4.50 -5.28 -6.71
C ALA A 26 -3.70 -4.37 -7.66
N GLN A 27 -2.76 -4.93 -8.43
CA GLN A 27 -2.00 -4.18 -9.42
C GLN A 27 -2.89 -3.63 -10.54
N ARG A 28 -3.84 -4.44 -11.04
CA ARG A 28 -4.84 -4.00 -12.04
C ARG A 28 -5.66 -2.82 -11.56
N PHE A 29 -6.12 -2.88 -10.31
CA PHE A 29 -6.90 -1.79 -9.70
C PHE A 29 -6.07 -0.51 -9.59
N TYR A 30 -4.81 -0.61 -9.14
CA TYR A 30 -3.92 0.55 -9.02
C TYR A 30 -3.58 1.14 -10.38
N ALA A 31 -3.26 0.31 -11.37
CA ALA A 31 -2.97 0.75 -12.73
C ALA A 31 -4.18 1.42 -13.39
N ALA A 32 -5.39 0.88 -13.19
CA ALA A 32 -6.63 1.49 -13.70
C ALA A 32 -6.91 2.88 -13.10
N GLN A 33 -6.48 3.11 -11.86
CA GLN A 33 -6.61 4.40 -11.16
C GLN A 33 -5.38 5.30 -11.32
N TRP A 34 -4.42 4.90 -12.17
CA TRP A 34 -3.18 5.64 -12.43
C TRP A 34 -2.36 5.83 -11.15
N PHE A 35 -2.53 4.92 -10.20
CA PHE A 35 -1.81 4.86 -8.94
C PHE A 35 -0.55 4.01 -9.07
N LYS A 36 0.47 4.39 -8.29
CA LYS A 36 1.75 3.67 -8.24
C LYS A 36 1.69 2.52 -7.25
N ASP A 37 2.54 1.52 -7.48
CA ASP A 37 2.67 0.37 -6.61
C ASP A 37 2.92 0.74 -5.13
N PRO A 38 2.32 0.00 -4.19
CA PRO A 38 2.49 0.24 -2.78
C PRO A 38 3.94 -0.05 -2.33
N ARG A 39 4.61 0.96 -1.75
CA ARG A 39 5.95 0.82 -1.13
C ARG A 39 5.94 0.28 0.31
N HIS A 40 4.76 0.30 0.93
CA HIS A 40 4.53 -0.15 2.31
C HIS A 40 3.60 -1.36 2.31
N CYS A 41 3.65 -2.19 3.35
CA CYS A 41 2.63 -3.21 3.56
C CYS A 41 1.30 -2.57 4.03
N ARG A 42 0.24 -3.38 4.02
CA ARG A 42 -1.10 -2.97 4.48
C ARG A 42 -1.07 -2.50 5.94
N SER A 43 -0.41 -3.24 6.82
CA SER A 43 -0.31 -2.90 8.24
C SER A 43 0.35 -1.55 8.49
N CYS A 44 1.47 -1.24 7.84
CA CYS A 44 2.10 0.09 7.95
C CYS A 44 1.23 1.21 7.39
N ARG A 45 0.45 0.97 6.33
CA ARG A 45 -0.52 1.95 5.82
C ARG A 45 -1.66 2.19 6.80
N GLU A 46 -2.20 1.14 7.38
CA GLU A 46 -3.27 1.20 8.39
C GLU A 46 -2.78 1.88 9.67
N GLN A 47 -1.58 1.56 10.15
CA GLN A 47 -0.97 2.23 11.31
C GLN A 47 -0.79 3.74 11.07
N ARG A 48 -0.28 4.15 9.90
CA ARG A 48 -0.19 5.58 9.56
C ARG A 48 -1.55 6.27 9.43
N LYS A 49 -2.59 5.54 9.04
CA LYS A 49 -3.95 6.07 9.03
C LYS A 49 -4.46 6.26 10.45
N ALA A 50 -4.34 5.23 11.29
CA ALA A 50 -4.76 5.25 12.69
C ALA A 50 -4.01 6.33 13.50
N GLN A 51 -2.71 6.52 13.28
CA GLN A 51 -1.93 7.58 13.92
C GLN A 51 -2.46 8.97 13.59
N ARG A 52 -2.79 9.24 12.31
CA ARG A 52 -3.38 10.51 11.90
C ARG A 52 -4.77 10.73 12.50
N GLU A 53 -5.59 9.68 12.56
CA GLU A 53 -6.91 9.76 13.21
C GLU A 53 -6.78 10.04 14.72
N ALA A 54 -5.84 9.39 15.40
CA ALA A 54 -5.56 9.64 16.82
C ALA A 54 -5.01 11.05 17.07
N GLU A 55 -4.13 11.57 16.21
CA GLU A 55 -3.59 12.93 16.32
C GLU A 55 -4.69 13.99 16.12
N LEU A 56 -5.60 13.78 15.15
CA LEU A 56 -6.77 14.64 14.97
C LEU A 56 -7.68 14.65 16.20
N GLN A 57 -7.80 13.53 16.93
CA GLN A 57 -8.53 13.47 18.18
C GLN A 57 -7.83 14.25 19.31
N GLN A 58 -6.49 14.27 19.31
CA GLN A 58 -5.70 14.96 20.34
C GLN A 58 -5.72 16.49 20.19
N VAL A 59 -5.73 17.02 18.97
CA VAL A 59 -5.76 18.49 18.73
C VAL A 59 -7.15 19.12 18.88
N ALA A 60 -8.20 18.29 18.93
CA ALA A 60 -9.58 18.73 19.13
C ALA A 60 -9.99 18.81 20.62
N SER A 61 -9.02 18.60 21.53
CA SER A 61 -9.16 18.71 22.98
C SER A 61 -8.47 19.98 23.48
#